data_AF-A0A1G1SUW6-F1
#
_entry.id   AF-A0A1G1SUW6-F1
#
_cell.length_a   1.000
_cell.length_b   1.000
_cell.length_c   1.000
_cell.angle_alpha   90.00
_cell.angle_beta   90.00
_cell.angle_gamma   90.00
#
_symmetry.space_group_name_H-M   'P 1'
#
loop_
_entity.id
_entity.type
_entity.pdbx_description
1 polymer ?
#
loop_
_entity_poly.entity_id
_entity_poly.type
_entity_poly.pdbx_seq_one_letter_code
_entity_poly.pdbx_strand_id
1 'polypeptide(L)'
;MNRILSSLPVALLSLSLLTTGCQSSTETKTETETTASAGDTTHDQLVTEHQQMDASHQDMEAADSTMEAEHAADLTAAQAAKLDNTPAFKALEARHTALITQHKAVVQKHNNVLQRHAVLEQKHAAASGDDATLQSDHASMKAEDEQMQQEHRQLVDDHGKIREEHAALLKGGKM
;
A
#
# COMPACT_ATOMS: atom_id res chain seq x y z
N MET A 1 -20.77 -76.49 23.68
CA MET A 1 -20.39 -77.64 22.84
C MET A 1 -18.88 -77.62 22.64
N ASN A 2 -18.25 -78.75 22.96
CA ASN A 2 -16.90 -79.26 22.62
C ASN A 2 -15.89 -78.31 21.95
N ARG A 3 -14.71 -78.06 22.56
CA ARG A 3 -13.47 -78.90 22.55
C ARG A 3 -12.89 -79.00 21.12
N ILE A 4 -11.62 -78.71 20.84
CA ILE A 4 -10.38 -79.52 21.06
C ILE A 4 -9.23 -78.71 20.40
N LEU A 5 -8.18 -78.33 21.14
CA LEU A 5 -6.76 -78.80 21.02
C LEU A 5 -6.17 -78.66 19.60
N SER A 6 -4.94 -78.16 19.36
CA SER A 6 -3.68 -78.64 19.93
C SER A 6 -2.47 -77.86 19.37
N SER A 7 -1.50 -77.59 20.25
CA SER A 7 -0.02 -77.65 20.13
C SER A 7 0.79 -77.29 18.85
N LEU A 8 1.84 -76.48 19.12
CA LEU A 8 3.11 -76.24 18.39
C LEU A 8 3.82 -77.48 17.80
N PRO A 9 4.81 -77.29 16.88
CA PRO A 9 6.22 -77.32 17.34
C PRO A 9 7.16 -76.25 16.73
N VAL A 10 8.26 -76.10 17.46
CA VAL A 10 9.53 -75.39 17.24
C VAL A 10 10.26 -75.83 15.96
N ALA A 11 10.90 -74.90 15.25
CA ALA A 11 12.16 -75.15 14.54
C ALA A 11 12.92 -73.84 14.27
N LEU A 12 14.13 -73.75 14.83
CA LEU A 12 15.15 -72.76 14.47
C LEU A 12 15.54 -72.89 13.01
N LEU A 13 15.73 -71.76 12.32
CA LEU A 13 16.70 -71.69 11.22
C LEU A 13 17.39 -70.32 11.24
N SER A 14 18.56 -70.30 11.87
CA SER A 14 19.58 -69.28 11.67
C SER A 14 20.13 -69.39 10.24
N LEU A 15 20.01 -68.33 9.44
CA LEU A 15 20.78 -68.18 8.22
C LEU A 15 21.23 -66.72 8.09
N SER A 16 22.41 -66.44 8.65
CA SER A 16 23.20 -65.26 8.28
C SER A 16 23.80 -65.52 6.91
N LEU A 17 23.42 -64.72 5.91
CA LEU A 17 24.20 -64.56 4.69
C LEU A 17 24.30 -63.08 4.37
N LEU A 18 25.51 -62.54 4.53
CA LEU A 18 25.89 -61.22 4.03
C LEU A 18 25.82 -61.25 2.50
N THR A 19 25.04 -60.35 1.91
CA THR A 19 25.25 -59.91 0.53
C THR A 19 25.40 -58.40 0.53
N THR A 20 26.65 -57.95 0.42
CA THR A 20 26.99 -56.63 -0.10
C THR A 20 26.41 -56.51 -1.51
N GLY A 21 25.44 -55.63 -1.68
CA GLY A 21 24.84 -55.30 -2.97
C GLY A 21 24.36 -53.86 -2.92
N CYS A 22 24.87 -53.05 -3.84
CA CYS A 22 24.58 -51.63 -4.00
C CYS A 22 23.09 -51.30 -4.10
N GLN A 23 22.80 -50.01 -3.89
CA GLN A 23 21.73 -49.24 -4.53
C GLN A 23 20.46 -49.05 -3.72
N SER A 24 20.33 -47.89 -3.09
CA SER A 24 19.20 -46.99 -3.35
C SER A 24 19.51 -45.62 -2.77
N SER A 25 19.39 -44.61 -3.63
CA SER A 25 19.45 -43.19 -3.31
C SER A 25 18.53 -42.89 -2.12
N THR A 26 19.09 -42.36 -1.04
CA THR A 26 18.31 -41.62 -0.05
C THR A 26 18.41 -40.16 -0.46
N GLU A 27 17.35 -39.67 -1.11
CA GLU A 27 17.08 -38.25 -1.20
C GLU A 27 17.06 -37.70 0.22
N THR A 28 18.13 -37.00 0.58
CA THR A 28 18.11 -36.10 1.72
C THR A 28 17.20 -34.97 1.30
N LYS A 29 15.93 -35.10 1.70
CA LYS A 29 14.97 -34.01 1.74
C LYS A 29 15.63 -32.91 2.55
N THR A 30 16.20 -31.93 1.87
CA THR A 30 16.54 -30.64 2.43
C THR A 30 15.23 -30.08 2.97
N GLU A 31 14.99 -30.31 4.26
CA GLU A 31 14.12 -29.46 5.03
C GLU A 31 14.79 -28.09 4.97
N THR A 32 14.33 -27.27 4.01
CA THR A 32 14.58 -25.84 4.04
C THR A 32 13.96 -25.36 5.33
N GLU A 33 14.84 -25.29 6.32
CA GLU A 33 14.71 -24.61 7.59
C GLU A 33 14.05 -23.26 7.30
N THR A 34 12.73 -23.17 7.53
CA THR A 34 12.01 -21.90 7.62
C THR A 34 12.51 -21.22 8.90
N THR A 35 13.70 -20.65 8.80
CA THR A 35 14.09 -19.54 9.65
C THR A 35 13.17 -18.40 9.25
N ALA A 36 12.07 -18.24 9.99
CA ALA A 36 11.27 -17.03 9.93
C ALA A 36 12.19 -15.86 10.29
N SER A 37 12.77 -15.25 9.26
CA SER A 37 13.54 -14.03 9.36
C SER A 37 12.56 -12.94 9.77
N ALA A 38 12.90 -12.16 10.78
CA ALA A 38 12.07 -11.11 11.37
C ALA A 38 11.86 -9.88 10.44
N GLY A 39 11.88 -10.09 9.12
CA GLY A 39 11.69 -9.08 8.08
C GLY A 39 10.66 -9.43 7.02
N ASP A 40 10.28 -10.71 6.81
CA ASP A 40 9.43 -11.07 5.66
C ASP A 40 8.00 -10.52 5.83
N THR A 41 7.61 -9.60 4.94
CA THR A 41 6.24 -9.09 4.87
C THR A 41 5.33 -10.23 4.44
N THR A 42 4.36 -10.59 5.28
CA THR A 42 3.39 -11.65 4.95
C THR A 42 2.34 -11.15 3.97
N HIS A 43 1.63 -12.07 3.31
CA HIS A 43 0.49 -11.71 2.46
C HIS A 43 -0.56 -10.89 3.23
N ASP A 44 -0.90 -11.33 4.45
CA ASP A 44 -1.88 -10.63 5.28
C ASP A 44 -1.43 -9.22 5.66
N GLN A 45 -0.12 -9.03 5.86
CA GLN A 45 0.46 -7.70 6.08
C GLN A 45 0.35 -6.83 4.81
N LEU A 46 0.70 -7.37 3.63
CA LEU A 46 0.54 -6.65 2.37
C LEU A 46 -0.90 -6.20 2.14
N VAL A 47 -1.88 -7.08 2.33
CA VAL A 47 -3.31 -6.75 2.17
C VAL A 47 -3.73 -5.65 3.15
N THR A 48 -3.28 -5.74 4.41
CA THR A 48 -3.60 -4.72 5.43
C THR A 48 -3.00 -3.37 5.06
N GLU A 49 -1.75 -3.33 4.63
CA GLU A 49 -1.09 -2.09 4.21
C GLU A 49 -1.70 -1.53 2.91
N HIS A 50 -2.16 -2.39 1.99
CA HIS A 50 -2.91 -1.97 0.81
C HIS A 50 -4.18 -1.21 1.18
N GLN A 51 -4.98 -1.77 2.09
CA GLN A 51 -6.22 -1.14 2.57
C GLN A 51 -5.95 0.19 3.27
N GLN A 52 -4.81 0.33 3.96
CA GLN A 52 -4.41 1.60 4.56
C GLN A 52 -4.05 2.65 3.51
N MET A 53 -3.32 2.25 2.46
CA MET A 53 -3.03 3.15 1.33
C MET A 53 -4.32 3.56 0.60
N ASP A 54 -5.25 2.64 0.38
CA ASP A 54 -6.56 2.95 -0.21
C ASP A 54 -7.35 3.96 0.65
N ALA A 55 -7.36 3.78 1.97
CA ALA A 55 -8.03 4.71 2.88
C ALA A 55 -7.37 6.11 2.85
N SER A 56 -6.03 6.16 2.88
CA SER A 56 -5.26 7.40 2.72
C SER A 56 -5.59 8.09 1.39
N HIS A 57 -5.77 7.32 0.31
CA HIS A 57 -6.17 7.85 -0.99
C HIS A 57 -7.55 8.48 -0.95
N GLN A 58 -8.53 7.80 -0.35
CA GLN A 58 -9.89 8.33 -0.20
C GLN A 58 -9.90 9.63 0.61
N ASP A 59 -9.09 9.72 1.65
CA ASP A 59 -8.93 10.96 2.42
C ASP A 59 -8.36 12.09 1.55
N MET A 60 -7.38 11.81 0.69
CA MET A 60 -6.83 12.81 -0.24
C MET A 60 -7.86 13.26 -1.28
N GLU A 61 -8.63 12.34 -1.86
CA GLU A 61 -9.70 12.68 -2.81
C GLU A 61 -10.81 13.53 -2.16
N ALA A 62 -11.15 13.24 -0.91
CA ALA A 62 -12.10 14.03 -0.14
C ALA A 62 -11.56 15.44 0.15
N ALA A 63 -10.26 15.55 0.46
CA ALA A 63 -9.60 16.84 0.63
C ALA A 63 -9.61 17.64 -0.68
N ASP A 64 -9.28 17.05 -1.82
CA ASP A 64 -9.33 17.70 -3.15
C ASP A 64 -10.74 18.23 -3.45
N SER A 65 -11.75 17.40 -3.26
CA SER A 65 -13.16 17.78 -3.44
C SER A 65 -13.56 18.96 -2.56
N THR A 66 -13.04 19.01 -1.32
CA THR A 66 -13.25 20.12 -0.41
C THR A 66 -12.55 21.39 -0.90
N MET A 67 -11.29 21.29 -1.35
CA MET A 67 -10.54 22.42 -1.89
C MET A 67 -11.23 23.03 -3.11
N GLU A 68 -11.71 22.20 -4.05
CA GLU A 68 -12.44 22.66 -5.24
C GLU A 68 -13.75 23.38 -4.86
N ALA A 69 -14.50 22.85 -3.90
CA ALA A 69 -15.74 23.46 -3.43
C ALA A 69 -15.49 24.82 -2.74
N GLU A 70 -14.45 24.88 -1.91
CA GLU A 70 -14.04 26.12 -1.23
C GLU A 70 -13.55 27.17 -2.22
N HIS A 71 -12.78 26.76 -3.23
CA HIS A 71 -12.34 27.65 -4.31
C HIS A 71 -13.53 28.25 -5.07
N ALA A 72 -14.52 27.43 -5.43
CA ALA A 72 -15.73 27.91 -6.09
C ALA A 72 -16.50 28.93 -5.23
N ALA A 73 -16.55 28.72 -3.91
CA ALA A 73 -17.16 29.65 -2.98
C ALA A 73 -16.38 30.97 -2.89
N ASP A 74 -15.05 30.90 -2.85
CA ASP A 74 -14.16 32.07 -2.81
C ASP A 74 -14.27 32.93 -4.08
N LEU A 75 -14.36 32.30 -5.25
CA LEU A 75 -14.63 32.98 -6.53
C LEU A 75 -15.98 33.72 -6.49
N THR A 76 -17.02 33.04 -6.00
CA THR A 76 -18.37 33.61 -5.89
C THR A 76 -18.38 34.82 -4.95
N ALA A 77 -17.71 34.72 -3.79
CA ALA A 77 -17.62 35.78 -2.81
C ALA A 77 -16.88 37.01 -3.38
N ALA A 78 -15.79 36.79 -4.12
CA ALA A 78 -15.03 37.87 -4.75
C ALA A 78 -15.80 38.58 -5.87
N GLN A 79 -16.56 37.84 -6.68
CA GLN A 79 -17.46 38.41 -7.67
C GLN A 79 -18.55 39.27 -7.02
N ALA A 80 -19.17 38.78 -5.94
CA ALA A 80 -20.17 39.53 -5.19
C ALA A 80 -19.60 40.83 -4.59
N ALA A 81 -18.33 40.79 -4.15
CA ALA A 81 -17.58 41.95 -3.67
C ALA A 81 -17.00 42.83 -4.80
N LYS A 82 -17.15 42.44 -6.08
CA LYS A 82 -16.56 43.10 -7.27
C LYS A 82 -15.04 43.24 -7.20
N LEU A 83 -14.36 42.27 -6.58
CA LEU A 83 -12.91 42.24 -6.44
C LEU A 83 -12.22 41.32 -7.46
N ASP A 84 -13.00 40.49 -8.16
CA ASP A 84 -12.57 39.47 -9.12
C ASP A 84 -11.64 40.01 -10.24
N ASN A 85 -11.77 41.29 -10.57
CA ASN A 85 -10.97 41.92 -11.61
C ASN A 85 -9.72 42.67 -11.11
N THR A 86 -9.53 42.75 -9.80
CA THR A 86 -8.39 43.46 -9.21
C THR A 86 -7.07 42.72 -9.43
N PRO A 87 -5.93 43.43 -9.54
CA PRO A 87 -4.62 42.78 -9.66
C PRO A 87 -4.30 41.85 -8.49
N ALA A 88 -4.67 42.25 -7.27
CA ALA A 88 -4.43 41.46 -6.07
C ALA A 88 -5.19 40.12 -6.11
N PHE A 89 -6.46 40.16 -6.51
CA PHE A 89 -7.26 38.94 -6.67
C PHE A 89 -6.69 38.02 -7.75
N LYS A 90 -6.35 38.56 -8.93
CA LYS A 90 -5.78 37.77 -10.03
C LYS A 90 -4.47 37.08 -9.65
N ALA A 91 -3.63 37.73 -8.85
CA ALA A 91 -2.40 37.15 -8.33
C ALA A 91 -2.65 36.04 -7.30
N LEU A 92 -3.67 36.19 -6.45
CA LEU A 92 -4.10 35.15 -5.52
C LEU A 92 -4.67 33.94 -6.27
N GLU A 93 -5.57 34.18 -7.22
CA GLU A 93 -6.20 33.15 -8.05
C GLU A 93 -5.19 32.34 -8.86
N ALA A 94 -4.16 33.00 -9.42
CA ALA A 94 -3.09 32.31 -10.13
C ALA A 94 -2.32 31.32 -9.23
N ARG A 95 -2.06 31.69 -7.97
CA ARG A 95 -1.43 30.78 -7.00
C ARG A 95 -2.37 29.63 -6.60
N HIS A 96 -3.65 29.93 -6.41
CA HIS A 96 -4.64 28.91 -6.06
C HIS A 96 -4.78 27.86 -7.18
N THR A 97 -4.91 28.31 -8.44
CA THR A 97 -4.94 27.41 -9.61
C THR A 97 -3.66 26.55 -9.70
N ALA A 98 -2.49 27.14 -9.41
CA ALA A 98 -1.23 26.39 -9.39
C ALA A 98 -1.22 25.32 -8.28
N LEU A 99 -1.76 25.64 -7.10
CA LEU A 99 -1.87 24.70 -5.98
C LEU A 99 -2.80 23.52 -6.32
N ILE A 100 -3.99 23.78 -6.87
CA ILE A 100 -4.92 22.73 -7.31
C ILE A 100 -4.27 21.84 -8.39
N THR A 101 -3.49 22.43 -9.29
CA THR A 101 -2.74 21.67 -10.32
C THR A 101 -1.70 20.73 -9.68
N GLN A 102 -0.98 21.19 -8.66
CA GLN A 102 -0.04 20.36 -7.91
C GLN A 102 -0.75 19.24 -7.16
N HIS A 103 -1.90 19.54 -6.55
CA HIS A 103 -2.72 18.57 -5.84
C HIS A 103 -3.16 17.42 -6.75
N LYS A 104 -3.70 17.75 -7.93
CA LYS A 104 -4.07 16.76 -8.94
C LYS A 104 -2.90 15.88 -9.36
N ALA A 105 -1.69 16.45 -9.47
CA ALA A 105 -0.50 15.67 -9.77
C ALA A 105 -0.16 14.66 -8.66
N VAL A 106 -0.30 15.03 -7.38
CA VAL A 106 -0.09 14.12 -6.24
C VAL A 106 -1.13 12.99 -6.24
N VAL A 107 -2.41 13.30 -6.43
CA VAL A 107 -3.48 12.28 -6.53
C VAL A 107 -3.22 11.30 -7.68
N GLN A 108 -2.73 11.78 -8.83
CA GLN A 108 -2.37 10.91 -9.96
C GLN A 108 -1.16 10.01 -9.65
N LYS A 109 -0.12 10.51 -8.97
CA LYS A 109 0.99 9.67 -8.51
C LYS A 109 0.50 8.58 -7.56
N HIS A 110 -0.41 8.94 -6.64
CA HIS A 110 -0.94 7.97 -5.68
C HIS A 110 -1.75 6.86 -6.36
N ASN A 111 -2.59 7.21 -7.33
CA ASN A 111 -3.27 6.22 -8.17
C ASN A 111 -2.31 5.22 -8.83
N ASN A 112 -1.14 5.68 -9.27
CA ASN A 112 -0.12 4.79 -9.84
C ASN A 112 0.49 3.84 -8.80
N VAL A 113 0.73 4.31 -7.58
CA VAL A 113 1.23 3.48 -6.48
C VAL A 113 0.20 2.40 -6.10
N LEU A 114 -1.08 2.74 -5.98
CA LEU A 114 -2.15 1.77 -5.70
C LEU A 114 -2.22 0.67 -6.77
N GLN A 115 -2.12 1.03 -8.06
CA GLN A 115 -2.10 0.05 -9.14
C GLN A 115 -0.90 -0.90 -9.04
N ARG A 116 0.30 -0.38 -8.73
CA ARG A 116 1.50 -1.20 -8.51
C ARG A 116 1.35 -2.11 -7.30
N HIS A 117 0.72 -1.60 -6.23
CA HIS A 117 0.47 -2.38 -5.03
C HIS A 117 -0.50 -3.53 -5.27
N ALA A 118 -1.59 -3.29 -6.00
CA ALA A 118 -2.53 -4.35 -6.40
C ALA A 118 -1.86 -5.45 -7.25
N VAL A 119 -0.93 -5.07 -8.13
CA VAL A 119 -0.12 -6.05 -8.89
C VAL A 119 0.80 -6.85 -7.97
N LEU A 120 1.40 -6.21 -6.97
CA LEU A 120 2.25 -6.90 -5.99
C LEU A 120 1.45 -7.89 -5.15
N GLU A 121 0.26 -7.50 -4.69
CA GLU A 121 -0.65 -8.38 -3.95
C GLU A 121 -1.00 -9.64 -4.74
N GLN A 122 -1.31 -9.49 -6.04
CA GLN A 122 -1.59 -10.62 -6.93
C GLN A 122 -0.37 -11.54 -7.10
N LYS A 123 0.83 -10.96 -7.28
CA LYS A 123 2.07 -11.75 -7.40
C LYS A 123 2.34 -12.57 -6.14
N HIS A 124 2.16 -11.96 -4.97
CA HIS A 124 2.36 -12.60 -3.69
C HIS A 124 1.31 -13.70 -3.43
N ALA A 125 0.03 -13.46 -3.76
CA ALA A 125 -1.03 -14.47 -3.65
C ALA A 125 -0.79 -15.68 -4.57
N ALA A 126 -0.19 -15.46 -5.74
CA ALA A 126 0.16 -16.53 -6.67
C ALA A 126 1.48 -17.25 -6.34
N ALA A 127 2.16 -16.87 -5.24
CA ALA A 127 3.54 -17.30 -4.92
C ALA A 127 4.48 -17.14 -6.13
N SER A 128 4.29 -16.07 -6.89
CA SER A 128 5.00 -15.80 -8.13
C SER A 128 5.94 -14.61 -7.95
N GLY A 129 7.24 -14.85 -8.11
CA GLY A 129 8.28 -13.88 -7.83
C GLY A 129 9.30 -14.41 -6.82
N ASP A 130 10.35 -13.65 -6.61
CA ASP A 130 11.36 -13.89 -5.58
C ASP A 130 11.01 -13.06 -4.34
N ASP A 131 11.00 -13.68 -3.15
CA ASP A 131 10.53 -13.03 -1.91
C ASP A 131 11.30 -11.75 -1.59
N ALA A 132 12.62 -11.74 -1.81
CA ALA A 132 13.43 -10.56 -1.61
C ALA A 132 13.07 -9.43 -2.58
N THR A 133 12.71 -9.77 -3.83
CA THR A 133 12.21 -8.79 -4.80
C THR A 133 10.85 -8.23 -4.38
N LEU A 134 9.91 -9.08 -3.94
CA LEU A 134 8.58 -8.65 -3.50
C LEU A 134 8.66 -7.71 -2.29
N GLN A 135 9.54 -8.03 -1.34
CA GLN A 135 9.77 -7.22 -0.14
C GLN A 135 10.41 -5.86 -0.49
N SER A 136 11.38 -5.86 -1.41
CA SER A 136 12.00 -4.61 -1.90
C SER A 136 10.98 -3.73 -2.63
N ASP A 137 10.14 -4.31 -3.48
CA ASP A 137 9.09 -3.59 -4.20
C ASP A 137 8.09 -2.96 -3.22
N HIS A 138 7.67 -3.73 -2.21
CA HIS A 138 6.76 -3.25 -1.17
C HIS A 138 7.36 -2.08 -0.38
N ALA A 139 8.61 -2.22 0.10
CA ALA A 139 9.30 -1.17 0.84
C ALA A 139 9.45 0.13 0.02
N SER A 140 9.73 0.02 -1.27
CA SER A 140 9.78 1.18 -2.18
C SER A 140 8.41 1.86 -2.28
N MET A 141 7.34 1.10 -2.50
CA MET A 141 5.98 1.67 -2.62
C MET A 141 5.54 2.35 -1.33
N LYS A 142 5.86 1.78 -0.17
CA LYS A 142 5.57 2.39 1.14
C LYS A 142 6.29 3.72 1.32
N ALA A 143 7.58 3.78 0.97
CA ALA A 143 8.35 5.02 1.04
C ALA A 143 7.79 6.10 0.09
N GLU A 144 7.34 5.70 -1.10
CA GLU A 144 6.67 6.60 -2.05
C GLU A 144 5.34 7.12 -1.50
N ASP A 145 4.51 6.27 -0.90
CA ASP A 145 3.25 6.66 -0.25
C ASP A 145 3.49 7.65 0.90
N GLU A 146 4.43 7.35 1.81
CA GLU A 146 4.77 8.24 2.92
C GLU A 146 5.22 9.62 2.42
N GLN A 147 6.00 9.68 1.34
CA GLN A 147 6.40 10.94 0.73
C GLN A 147 5.20 11.69 0.15
N MET A 148 4.32 11.01 -0.58
CA MET A 148 3.11 11.64 -1.15
C MET A 148 2.18 12.18 -0.07
N GLN A 149 2.01 11.45 1.05
CA GLN A 149 1.23 11.95 2.18
C GLN A 149 1.84 13.22 2.79
N GLN A 150 3.17 13.34 2.84
CA GLN A 150 3.85 14.57 3.29
C GLN A 150 3.62 15.72 2.31
N GLU A 151 3.78 15.47 1.01
CA GLU A 151 3.48 16.46 -0.05
C GLU A 151 2.01 16.93 0.04
N HIS A 152 1.08 16.01 0.24
CA HIS A 152 -0.34 16.32 0.37
C HIS A 152 -0.64 17.19 1.58
N ARG A 153 -0.08 16.88 2.76
CA ARG A 153 -0.24 17.71 3.97
C ARG A 153 0.24 19.14 3.75
N GLN A 154 1.39 19.30 3.08
CA GLN A 154 1.90 20.64 2.75
C GLN A 154 0.94 21.40 1.84
N LEU A 155 0.34 20.74 0.84
CA LEU A 155 -0.64 21.36 -0.05
C LEU A 155 -1.93 21.77 0.68
N VAL A 156 -2.41 20.96 1.63
CA VAL A 156 -3.55 21.30 2.48
C VAL A 156 -3.25 22.54 3.33
N ASP A 157 -2.06 22.61 3.94
CA ASP A 157 -1.64 23.77 4.74
C ASP A 157 -1.53 25.04 3.87
N ASP A 158 -0.98 24.93 2.67
CA ASP A 158 -0.83 26.05 1.75
C ASP A 158 -2.19 26.53 1.20
N HIS A 159 -3.13 25.61 0.98
CA HIS A 159 -4.52 25.95 0.67
C HIS A 159 -5.15 26.76 1.80
N GLY A 160 -4.94 26.35 3.06
CA GLY A 160 -5.39 27.11 4.24
C GLY A 160 -4.91 28.56 4.24
N LYS A 161 -3.64 28.79 3.91
CA LYS A 161 -3.07 30.15 3.82
C LYS A 161 -3.72 30.97 2.70
N ILE A 162 -3.92 30.38 1.52
CA ILE A 162 -4.60 31.05 0.39
C ILE A 162 -6.01 31.49 0.79
N ARG A 163 -6.73 30.67 1.54
CA ARG A 163 -8.07 31.02 2.04
C ARG A 163 -8.05 32.18 3.03
N GLU A 164 -7.07 32.21 3.94
CA GLU A 164 -6.89 33.34 4.85
C GLU A 164 -6.64 34.65 4.09
N GLU A 165 -5.83 34.59 3.03
CA GLU A 165 -5.58 35.73 2.14
C GLU A 165 -6.85 36.17 1.39
N HIS A 166 -7.66 35.22 0.89
CA HIS A 166 -8.97 35.51 0.29
C HIS A 166 -9.87 36.27 1.27
N ALA A 167 -9.98 35.77 2.51
CA ALA A 167 -10.77 36.40 3.55
C ALA A 167 -10.26 37.80 3.90
N ALA A 168 -8.95 38.01 3.90
CA ALA A 168 -8.34 39.32 4.13
C ALA A 168 -8.66 40.31 2.99
N LEU A 169 -8.56 39.88 1.73
CA LEU A 169 -8.93 40.71 0.57
C LEU A 169 -10.40 41.12 0.61
N LEU A 170 -11.30 40.19 0.95
CA LEU A 170 -12.74 40.47 1.07
C LEU A 170 -13.06 41.48 2.19
N LYS A 171 -12.32 41.43 3.30
CA LYS A 171 -12.46 42.41 4.39
C LYS A 171 -11.90 43.78 4.01
N GLY A 172 -10.72 43.81 3.38
CA GLY A 172 -10.05 45.04 2.96
C GLY A 172 -10.78 45.78 1.82
N GLY A 173 -11.41 45.04 0.90
CA GLY A 173 -12.21 45.62 -0.19
C GLY A 173 -13.60 46.14 0.20
N LYS A 174 -13.99 45.98 1.48
CA LYS A 174 -15.26 46.49 2.03
C LYS A 174 -15.13 47.88 2.71
N MET A 175 -13.93 48.48 2.72
CA MET A 175 -13.68 49.79 3.32
C MET A 175 -13.80 50.94 2.33
#